data_AF-A0A1Y6F8K2-F1
#
_entry.id   AF-A0A1Y6F8K2-F1
#
_cell.length_a   1.000
_cell.length_b   1.000
_cell.length_c   1.000
_cell.angle_alpha   90.00
_cell.angle_beta   90.00
_cell.angle_gamma   90.00
#
_symmetry.space_group_name_H-M   'P 1'
#
loop_
_entity.id
_entity.type
_entity.pdbx_description
1 polymer ?
#
loop_
_entity_poly.entity_id
_entity_poly.type
_entity_poly.pdbx_seq_one_letter_code
_entity_poly.pdbx_strand_id
1 'polypeptide(L)' 'MSDFFYLIPISIILGLLGLLVFLWTLRHGQYEDLDGAAERLLYEDDKPRP' A
#
# COMPACT_ATOMS: atom_id res chain seq x y z
N MET A 1 -7.89 27.76 20.42
CA MET A 1 -8.60 26.56 20.93
C MET A 1 -9.84 26.28 20.08
N SER A 2 -9.68 26.20 18.76
CA SER A 2 -10.76 26.00 17.78
C SER A 2 -10.32 25.09 16.64
N ASP A 3 -9.00 25.01 16.42
CA ASP A 3 -8.40 24.30 15.29
C ASP A 3 -8.62 22.78 15.37
N PHE A 4 -8.65 22.23 16.59
CA PHE A 4 -9.00 20.83 16.83
C PHE A 4 -10.40 20.45 16.34
N PHE A 5 -11.33 21.41 16.25
CA PHE A 5 -12.69 21.17 15.77
C PHE A 5 -12.72 20.66 14.33
N TYR A 6 -11.78 21.11 13.49
CA TYR A 6 -11.67 20.67 12.10
C TYR A 6 -10.63 19.54 11.94
N LEU A 7 -9.53 19.60 12.71
CA LEU A 7 -8.46 18.60 12.59
C LEU A 7 -8.88 17.20 13.05
N ILE A 8 -9.73 17.08 14.07
CA ILE A 8 -10.24 15.79 14.56
C ILE A 8 -11.10 15.07 13.49
N PRO A 9 -12.15 15.68 12.92
CA PRO A 9 -12.94 15.00 11.88
C PRO A 9 -12.11 14.71 10.63
N ILE A 10 -11.20 15.62 10.24
CA ILE A 10 -10.30 15.39 9.10
C ILE A 10 -9.40 14.18 9.33
N SER A 11 -8.81 14.04 10.52
CA SER A 11 -7.92 12.90 10.81
C SER A 11 -8.69 11.57 10.83
N ILE A 12 -9.92 11.56 11.34
CA ILE A 12 -10.78 10.37 11.30
C ILE A 12 -11.11 9.99 9.85
N ILE A 13 -11.50 10.96 9.02
CA ILE A 13 -11.80 10.73 7.60
C ILE A 13 -10.57 10.18 6.88
N LEU A 14 -9.39 10.77 7.09
CA LEU A 14 -8.14 10.30 6.48
C LEU A 14 -7.79 8.88 6.93
N GLY A 15 -7.96 8.56 8.22
CA GLY A 15 -7.76 7.21 8.73
C GLY A 15 -8.71 6.18 8.10
N LEU A 16 -10.00 6.52 7.98
CA LEU A 16 -11.00 5.68 7.33
C LEU A 16 -10.72 5.50 5.83
N LEU A 17 -10.35 6.56 5.13
CA LEU A 17 -9.96 6.50 3.72
C LEU A 17 -8.77 5.57 3.52
N GLY A 18 -7.72 5.71 4.34
CA GLY A 18 -6.56 4.83 4.30
C GLY A 18 -6.93 3.37 4.55
N LEU A 19 -7.78 3.10 5.53
CA LEU A 19 -8.26 1.76 5.82
C LEU A 19 -9.07 1.17 4.67
N LEU A 20 -9.99 1.93 4.07
CA LEU A 20 -10.80 1.47 2.93
C LEU A 20 -9.93 1.18 1.71
N VAL A 21 -8.97 2.05 1.40
CA VAL A 21 -8.01 1.83 0.31
C VAL A 21 -7.19 0.58 0.58
N PHE A 22 -6.67 0.40 1.80
CA PHE A 22 -5.90 -0.79 2.18
C PHE A 22 -6.73 -2.08 2.01
N LEU A 23 -7.95 -2.11 2.53
CA LEU A 23 -8.84 -3.27 2.36
C LEU A 23 -9.19 -3.53 0.89
N TRP A 24 -9.36 -2.47 0.09
CA TRP A 24 -9.57 -2.58 -1.35
C TRP A 24 -8.35 -3.22 -2.04
N THR A 25 -7.13 -2.80 -1.71
CA THR A 25 -5.90 -3.38 -2.30
C THR A 25 -5.73 -4.86 -1.96
N LEU A 26 -6.07 -5.28 -0.73
CA LEU A 26 -6.07 -6.68 -0.33
C LEU A 26 -7.08 -7.50 -1.15
N ARG A 27 -8.29 -6.97 -1.35
CA ARG A 27 -9.32 -7.65 -2.15
C ARG A 27 -8.96 -7.78 -3.63
N HIS A 28 -8.14 -6.87 -4.17
CA HIS A 28 -7.74 -6.87 -5.58
C HIS A 28 -6.53 -7.75 -5.88
N GLY A 29 -6.02 -8.52 -4.89
CA GLY A 29 -4.91 -9.44 -5.11
C GLY A 29 -3.58 -8.75 -5.44
N GLN A 30 -3.47 -7.43 -5.20
CA GLN A 30 -2.25 -6.64 -5.49
C GLN A 30 -1.00 -7.18 -4.77
N TYR A 31 -1.19 -7.88 -3.65
CA TYR A 31 -0.12 -8.44 -2.84
C TYR A 31 0.29 -9.86 -3.27
N GLU A 32 -0.43 -10.51 -4.19
CA GLU A 32 -0.16 -11.90 -4.60
C GLU A 32 1.09 -12.05 -5.48
N ASP A 33 1.46 -11.02 -6.25
CA ASP A 33 2.69 -11.02 -7.07
C ASP A 33 3.89 -10.36 -6.36
N LEU A 34 3.77 -9.99 -5.06
CA LEU A 34 4.92 -9.47 -4.32
C LEU A 34 5.99 -10.54 -4.10
N ASP A 35 5.58 -11.78 -3.82
CA ASP A 35 6.50 -12.91 -3.69
C ASP A 35 7.22 -13.19 -5.02
N GLY A 36 6.50 -13.13 -6.14
CA GLY A 36 7.06 -13.26 -7.48
C GLY A 36 8.01 -12.10 -7.86
N ALA A 37 7.71 -10.88 -7.41
CA ALA A 37 8.58 -9.72 -7.62
C ALA A 37 9.89 -9.82 -6.83
N ALA A 38 9.84 -10.30 -5.59
CA ALA A 38 11.02 -10.54 -4.76
C ALA A 38 11.92 -11.65 -5.34
N GLU A 39 11.32 -12.75 -5.80
CA GLU A 39 12.01 -13.82 -6.53
C GLU A 39 12.74 -13.23 -7.76
N ARG A 40 12.05 -12.45 -8.59
CA ARG A 40 12.66 -11.83 -9.78
C ARG A 40 13.82 -10.91 -9.45
N LEU A 41 13.75 -10.13 -8.37
CA LEU A 41 14.82 -9.24 -7.93
C LEU A 41 16.06 -10.01 -7.46
N LEU A 42 15.87 -11.13 -6.74
CA LEU A 42 16.97 -11.97 -6.25
C LEU A 42 17.75 -12.66 -7.38
N TYR A 43 17.05 -13.10 -8.43
CA TYR A 43 17.66 -13.80 -9.57
C TYR A 43 17.90 -12.90 -10.79
N GLU A 44 17.63 -11.59 -10.71
CA GLU A 44 17.81 -10.66 -11.84
C GLU A 44 19.29 -10.51 -12.23
N ASP A 45 20.20 -10.56 -11.26
CA ASP A 45 21.64 -10.43 -11.47
C ASP A 45 22.28 -11.68 -12.11
N ASP A 46 21.62 -12.84 -12.06
CA ASP A 46 22.12 -14.12 -12.61
C ASP A 46 21.69 -14.36 -14.07
N LYS A 47 20.88 -13.47 -14.67
CA LYS A 47 20.53 -13.59 -16.09
C LYS A 47 21.67 -13.10 -16.98
N PRO A 48 22.18 -13.92 -17.92
CA PRO A 48 23.09 -13.44 -18.93
C PRO A 48 22.39 -12.36 -19.76
N ARG A 49 22.92 -11.14 -19.72
CA ARG A 49 22.47 -10.04 -20.57
C ARG A 49 22.89 -10.35 -22.02
N PRO A 50 22.01 -10.13 -23.02
CA PRO A 50 22.32 -10.37 -24.43
C PRO A 50 23.48 -9.51 -24.94
#